data_AF-A0A7C0ZKJ7-F1
#
_entry.id   AF-A0A7C0ZKJ7-F1
#
_cell.length_a   1.000
_cell.length_b   1.000
_cell.length_c   1.000
_cell.angle_alpha   90.00
_cell.angle_beta   90.00
_cell.angle_gamma   90.00
#
_symmetry.space_group_name_H-M   'P 1'
#
loop_
_entity.id
_entity.type
_entity.pdbx_description
1 polymer ?
#
loop_
_entity_poly.entity_id
_entity_poly.type
_entity_poly.pdbx_seq_one_letter_code
_entity_poly.pdbx_strand_id
1 'polypeptide(L)' 'MQKGVDYEVFDVRENPRSLKEMVDISGKRQVPVIVVGDDHRVGFDPREIDLMLAAVDL' A
#
# COMPACT_ATOMS: atom_id res chain seq x y z
N MET A 1 15.95 6.52 3.00
CA MET A 1 15.63 7.68 3.86
C MET A 1 14.16 7.61 4.21
N GLN A 2 13.76 7.99 5.43
CA GLN A 2 12.34 8.10 5.80
C GLN A 2 11.74 9.32 5.10
N LYS A 3 10.46 9.23 4.70
CA LYS A 3 9.77 10.26 3.91
C LYS A 3 8.89 11.21 4.74
N GLY A 4 8.63 10.88 6.01
CA GLY A 4 7.83 11.72 6.91
C GLY A 4 6.34 11.80 6.54
N VAL A 5 5.83 10.80 5.83
CA VAL A 5 4.43 10.69 5.42
C VAL A 5 3.68 9.88 6.48
N ASP A 6 2.49 10.34 6.86
CA ASP A 6 1.59 9.59 7.73
C ASP A 6 1.03 8.37 6.99
N TYR A 7 0.96 7.23 7.67
CA TYR A 7 0.44 6.00 7.09
C TYR A 7 -0.20 5.11 8.16
N GLU A 8 -1.13 4.27 7.72
CA GLU A 8 -1.72 3.21 8.55
C GLU A 8 -1.20 1.84 8.10
N VAL A 9 -1.01 0.93 9.05
CA VAL A 9 -0.59 -0.44 8.78
C VAL A 9 -1.73 -1.40 9.11
N PHE A 10 -2.16 -2.14 8.11
CA PHE A 10 -3.15 -3.22 8.28
C PHE A 10 -2.46 -4.58 8.29
N ASP A 11 -2.45 -5.28 9.43
CA ASP A 11 -1.94 -6.66 9.49
C ASP A 11 -3.01 -7.65 9.00
N VAL A 12 -2.84 -8.10 7.76
CA VAL A 12 -3.75 -9.05 7.10
C VAL A 12 -3.74 -10.46 7.69
N ARG A 13 -2.77 -10.78 8.56
CA ARG A 13 -2.71 -12.09 9.25
C ARG A 13 -3.70 -12.15 10.41
N GLU A 14 -3.85 -11.03 11.11
CA GLU A 14 -4.71 -10.91 12.29
C GLU A 14 -6.14 -10.51 11.92
N ASN A 15 -6.34 -9.87 10.75
CA ASN A 15 -7.64 -9.39 10.32
C ASN A 15 -8.07 -9.96 8.94
N PRO A 16 -8.99 -10.94 8.90
CA PRO A 16 -9.52 -11.50 7.66
C PRO A 16 -10.18 -10.47 6.75
N ARG A 17 -10.74 -9.38 7.31
CA ARG A 17 -11.32 -8.29 6.52
C ARG A 17 -10.24 -7.51 5.77
N SER A 18 -9.13 -7.19 6.42
CA SER A 18 -7.98 -6.52 5.79
C SER A 18 -7.37 -7.41 4.70
N LEU A 19 -7.30 -8.73 4.92
CA LEU A 19 -6.87 -9.66 3.86
C LEU A 19 -7.80 -9.63 2.65
N LYS A 20 -9.12 -9.65 2.87
CA LYS A 20 -10.11 -9.56 1.78
C LYS A 20 -9.95 -8.26 1.01
N GLU A 21 -9.90 -7.13 1.71
CA GLU A 21 -9.73 -5.80 1.11
C GLU A 21 -8.43 -5.69 0.30
N MET A 22 -7.31 -6.18 0.83
CA MET A 22 -6.04 -6.24 0.12
C MET A 22 -6.14 -7.03 -1.20
N VAL A 23 -6.83 -8.17 -1.18
CA VAL A 23 -7.05 -9.01 -2.37
C VAL A 23 -7.98 -8.33 -3.37
N ASP A 24 -9.03 -7.66 -2.88
CA ASP A 24 -9.98 -6.95 -3.74
C ASP A 24 -9.30 -5.76 -4.45
N ILE A 25 -8.42 -5.03 -3.77
CA ILE A 25 -7.66 -3.90 -4.34
C ILE A 25 -6.62 -4.38 -5.35
N SER A 26 -5.81 -5.38 -4.96
CA SER A 26 -4.61 -5.76 -5.74
C SER A 26 -4.80 -6.93 -6.70
N GLY A 27 -5.86 -7.71 -6.54
CA GLY A 27 -6.03 -9.01 -7.19
C GLY A 27 -4.98 -10.05 -6.77
N LYS A 28 -4.17 -9.77 -5.75
CA LYS A 28 -3.06 -10.63 -5.28
C LYS A 28 -3.16 -10.87 -3.78
N ARG A 29 -2.60 -12.00 -3.32
CA ARG A 29 -2.44 -12.33 -1.89
C ARG A 29 -1.06 -12.00 -1.34
N GLN A 30 -0.16 -11.52 -2.19
CA GLN A 30 1.22 -11.21 -1.82
C GLN A 30 1.27 -9.90 -1.06
N VAL A 31 1.95 -9.89 0.08
CA VAL A 31 2.28 -8.70 0.87
C VAL A 31 3.70 -8.19 0.54
N PRO A 32 4.01 -6.90 0.79
CA PRO A 32 3.05 -5.84 1.12
C PRO A 32 2.21 -5.43 -0.09
N VAL A 33 1.02 -4.87 0.16
CA VAL A 33 0.29 -4.04 -0.81
C VAL A 33 0.28 -2.64 -0.23
N ILE A 34 0.75 -1.68 -1.01
CA ILE A 34 0.87 -0.27 -0.62
C ILE A 34 -0.15 0.49 -1.44
N VAL A 35 -0.97 1.30 -0.79
CA VAL A 35 -1.99 2.14 -1.42
C VAL A 35 -1.63 3.60 -1.14
N VAL A 36 -1.62 4.43 -2.17
CA VAL A 36 -1.36 5.88 -2.07
C VAL A 36 -2.37 6.58 -2.97
N GLY A 37 -3.26 7.37 -2.37
CA GLY A 37 -4.42 7.92 -3.08
C GLY A 37 -5.27 6.80 -3.70
N ASP A 38 -5.51 6.90 -5.00
CA ASP A 38 -6.29 5.91 -5.78
C ASP A 38 -5.42 4.80 -6.40
N ASP A 39 -4.10 4.85 -6.25
CA ASP A 39 -3.18 3.88 -6.85
C ASP A 39 -2.65 2.87 -5.83
N HIS A 40 -2.28 1.69 -6.30
CA HIS A 40 -1.75 0.62 -5.45
C HIS A 40 -0.57 -0.11 -6.08
N ARG A 41 0.29 -0.66 -5.21
CA ARG A 41 1.46 -1.44 -5.60
C ARG A 41 1.58 -2.72 -4.79
N VAL A 42 1.78 -3.83 -5.48
CA VAL A 42 2.14 -5.11 -4.86
C VAL A 42 3.66 -5.24 -4.74
N GLY A 43 4.15 -5.54 -3.55
CA GLY A 43 5.57 -5.53 -3.23
C GLY A 43 6.08 -4.13 -2.86
N PHE A 44 7.38 -4.04 -2.60
CA PHE A 44 8.03 -2.80 -2.23
C PHE A 44 9.07 -2.39 -3.29
N ASP A 45 8.79 -1.32 -4.03
CA ASP A 45 9.76 -0.63 -4.89
C ASP A 45 9.81 0.84 -4.46
N PRO A 46 10.93 1.31 -3.87
CA PRO A 46 11.00 2.66 -3.33
C PRO A 46 10.88 3.75 -4.42
N ARG A 47 11.27 3.48 -5.67
CA ARG A 47 11.17 4.47 -6.75
C ARG A 47 9.73 4.64 -7.20
N GLU A 48 8.99 3.55 -7.34
CA GLU A 48 7.57 3.59 -7.69
C GLU A 48 6.76 4.27 -6.59
N ILE A 49 7.05 3.97 -5.32
CA ILE A 49 6.40 4.63 -4.18
C ILE A 49 6.69 6.14 -4.18
N ASP A 50 7.92 6.55 -4.49
CA ASP A 50 8.26 7.97 -4.61
C ASP A 50 7.45 8.67 -5.72
N LEU A 51 7.21 7.98 -6.84
CA LEU A 51 6.37 8.50 -7.92
C LEU A 51 4.90 8.59 -7.50
N MET A 52 4.37 7.57 -6.83
CA MET A 52 3.00 7.56 -6.31
C MET A 52 2.77 8.71 -5.31
N LEU A 53 3.72 8.91 -4.39
CA LEU A 53 3.65 10.00 -3.41
C LEU A 53 3.73 11.39 -4.05
N ALA A 54 4.50 11.54 -5.14
CA ALA A 54 4.57 12.79 -5.88
C ALA A 54 3.31 13.08 -6.72
N ALA A 55 2.48 12.07 -6.97
CA ALA A 55 1.25 12.18 -7.75
C ALA A 55 0.01 12.52 -6.89
N VAL A 56 0.16 12.56 -5.56
CA VAL A 56 -0.91 12.93 -4.63
C VAL A 56 -0.54 14.23 -3.91
N ASP A 57 -1.54 15.06 -3.63
CA ASP A 57 -1.38 16.20 -2.72
C ASP A 57 -1.42 15.69 -1.28
N LEU A 58 -0.29 15.81 -0.56
CA LEU A 58 -0.11 15.39 0.84
C LEU A 58 -0.32 16.54 1.82
#